data_AF-A0A1H7BHD1-F1
#
_entry.id   AF-A0A1H7BHD1-F1
#
_cell.length_a   1.000
_cell.length_b   1.000
_cell.length_c   1.000
_cell.angle_alpha   90.00
_cell.angle_beta   90.00
_cell.angle_gamma   90.00
#
_symmetry.space_group_name_H-M   'P 1'
#
loop_
_entity.id
_entity.type
_entity.pdbx_description
1 polymer ?
#
loop_
_entity_poly.entity_id
_entity_poly.type
_entity_poly.pdbx_seq_one_letter_code
_entity_poly.pdbx_strand_id
1 'polypeptide(L)'
;MKQLSFFLLFGLLSLPSFGQTSSSPLLIDDTDKKETIVQTLSIDEVWAGHPVGFCLLTQDDRQYIAYYNANRNMVVGQRNLRDPKFALHILPATSRETQGGTSTVLGWDSHNSVTLGIDKEGFIHLSGNMHVHPLTYFRSTTPHDISTLQQHMEMVGENEKRCTYPHFMTTRENELLFHYRDGGSGNGNEIYNLYDCDTKQWTRLLDTPLTDGQGAMNAYQSQPTLMKDGWYHVYWVWRDTPDCSTNHDLSYMKSPDLKNWYNAFGEPIRMPATLANTSLIVDPIPVKGGIINLAARMVLDDRNLPVFAYHKYDSDGNLQFYTAQLKAKGWVYTRVTDWDYRWEFSGNGSINSEVRIKGFQKRADGLYELDYWHIRYGHGTILLNDRFENIGAVKKAPPFDEQVAVEGKFPGLEVRTAGDIGESPESGIRYLLKWETLNRNRDRPREKPWPEPSRLYLYKLAADGD
;
A
#
# COMPACT_ATOMS: atom_id res chain seq x y z
N MET A 1 66.71 -57.99 5.62
CA MET A 1 65.34 -58.26 5.12
C MET A 1 64.53 -58.91 6.24
N LYS A 2 63.77 -58.11 7.00
CA LYS A 2 62.66 -58.57 7.85
C LYS A 2 61.62 -57.44 7.81
N GLN A 3 60.46 -57.72 7.20
CA GLN A 3 59.35 -56.79 7.02
C GLN A 3 58.63 -56.58 8.35
N LEU A 4 58.33 -55.32 8.66
CA LEU A 4 57.48 -54.87 9.75
C LEU A 4 56.08 -54.65 9.17
N SER A 5 55.09 -55.45 9.59
CA SER A 5 53.68 -55.23 9.23
C SER A 5 52.99 -54.41 10.32
N PHE A 6 52.62 -53.18 9.99
CA PHE A 6 51.79 -52.32 10.83
C PHE A 6 50.31 -52.70 10.63
N PHE A 7 49.63 -53.12 11.69
CA PHE A 7 48.17 -53.24 11.71
C PHE A 7 47.57 -51.87 12.06
N LEU A 8 46.85 -51.26 11.12
CA LEU A 8 46.04 -50.06 11.37
C LEU A 8 44.66 -50.50 11.88
N LEU A 9 44.34 -50.13 13.11
CA LEU A 9 43.03 -50.34 13.74
C LEU A 9 42.11 -49.17 13.32
N PHE A 10 41.11 -49.43 12.46
CA PHE A 10 40.06 -48.45 12.15
C PHE A 10 39.03 -48.43 13.29
N GLY A 11 39.10 -47.43 14.15
CA GLY A 11 38.04 -47.12 15.11
C GLY A 11 36.88 -46.39 14.42
N LEU A 12 35.75 -47.07 14.28
CA LEU A 12 34.47 -46.45 13.89
C LEU A 12 33.94 -45.63 15.07
N LEU A 13 34.20 -44.32 15.04
CA LEU A 13 33.50 -43.34 15.87
C LEU A 13 32.11 -43.11 15.29
N SER A 14 31.09 -43.65 15.94
CA SER A 14 29.69 -43.32 15.70
C SER A 14 29.39 -41.92 16.24
N LEU A 15 29.28 -40.95 15.32
CA LEU A 15 28.72 -39.64 15.64
C LEU A 15 27.22 -39.81 15.92
N PRO A 16 26.68 -39.27 17.04
CA PRO A 16 25.24 -39.25 17.26
C PRO A 16 24.62 -38.34 16.20
N SER A 17 23.80 -38.94 15.34
CA SER A 17 22.90 -38.20 14.46
C SER A 17 21.98 -37.36 15.35
N PHE A 18 22.17 -36.03 15.34
CA PHE A 18 21.15 -35.10 15.82
C PHE A 18 19.97 -35.24 14.87
N GLY A 19 19.00 -36.08 15.25
CA GLY A 19 17.72 -36.14 14.58
C GLY A 19 17.10 -34.74 14.66
N GLN A 20 16.93 -34.11 13.50
CA GLN A 20 15.95 -33.04 13.35
C GLN A 20 14.61 -33.61 13.82
N THR A 21 14.18 -33.25 15.01
CA THR A 21 12.79 -33.42 15.41
C THR A 21 11.96 -32.62 14.43
N SER A 22 11.35 -33.29 13.45
CA SER A 22 10.31 -32.70 12.61
C SER A 22 9.11 -32.44 13.52
N SER A 23 9.12 -31.30 14.20
CA SER A 23 7.94 -30.79 14.89
C SER A 23 6.85 -30.63 13.84
N SER A 24 5.71 -31.28 14.05
CA SER A 24 4.53 -31.05 13.21
C SER A 24 4.25 -29.55 13.09
N PRO A 25 3.87 -29.05 11.89
CA PRO A 25 3.62 -27.63 11.71
C PRO A 25 2.53 -27.17 12.70
N LEU A 26 2.81 -26.07 13.39
CA LEU A 26 1.88 -25.48 14.34
C LEU A 26 0.65 -24.95 13.58
N LEU A 27 -0.54 -25.15 14.14
CA LEU A 27 -1.76 -24.63 13.57
C LEU A 27 -2.50 -23.81 14.62
N ILE A 28 -2.61 -22.51 14.39
CA ILE A 28 -3.45 -21.63 15.19
C ILE A 28 -4.79 -21.47 14.46
N ASP A 29 -5.89 -21.59 15.20
CA ASP A 29 -7.24 -21.40 14.66
C ASP A 29 -7.82 -20.09 15.22
N ASP A 30 -7.88 -19.08 14.38
CA ASP A 30 -8.47 -17.76 14.62
C ASP A 30 -9.73 -17.58 13.74
N THR A 31 -10.41 -18.67 13.36
CA THR A 31 -11.63 -18.61 12.52
C THR A 31 -12.87 -18.05 13.24
N ASP A 32 -12.81 -17.96 14.57
CA ASP A 32 -13.80 -17.33 15.44
C ASP A 32 -13.69 -15.80 15.43
N LYS A 33 -12.50 -15.23 15.18
CA LYS A 33 -12.28 -13.79 15.03
C LYS A 33 -12.83 -13.29 13.70
N LYS A 34 -14.08 -12.86 13.72
CA LYS A 34 -14.83 -12.40 12.55
C LYS A 34 -15.18 -10.93 12.69
N GLU A 35 -15.57 -10.35 11.57
CA GLU A 35 -16.14 -9.01 11.55
C GLU A 35 -17.60 -9.09 11.11
N THR A 36 -18.47 -8.38 11.82
CA THR A 36 -19.90 -8.33 11.50
C THR A 36 -20.33 -6.91 11.14
N ILE A 37 -21.25 -6.80 10.18
CA ILE A 37 -21.85 -5.52 9.82
C ILE A 37 -22.85 -5.14 10.92
N VAL A 38 -22.51 -4.16 11.74
CA VAL A 38 -23.40 -3.65 12.79
C VAL A 38 -24.23 -2.45 12.32
N GLN A 39 -23.83 -1.81 11.21
CA GLN A 39 -24.61 -0.74 10.57
C GLN A 39 -24.29 -0.65 9.08
N THR A 40 -25.33 -0.41 8.27
CA THR A 40 -25.23 -0.07 6.85
C THR A 40 -25.89 1.27 6.58
N LEU A 41 -25.16 2.21 5.96
CA LEU A 41 -25.70 3.46 5.48
C LEU A 41 -25.61 3.52 3.95
N SER A 42 -26.73 3.73 3.28
CA SER A 42 -26.76 4.05 1.85
C SER A 42 -26.39 5.52 1.66
N ILE A 43 -25.42 5.81 0.78
CA ILE A 43 -24.89 7.16 0.57
C ILE A 43 -25.42 7.76 -0.74
N ASP A 44 -25.06 7.17 -1.87
CA ASP A 44 -25.32 7.71 -3.22
C ASP A 44 -25.25 6.60 -4.30
N GLU A 45 -25.40 6.98 -5.57
CA GLU A 45 -25.12 6.14 -6.74
C GLU A 45 -23.83 6.56 -7.43
N VAL A 46 -23.02 5.59 -7.84
CA VAL A 46 -21.66 5.81 -8.36
C VAL A 46 -21.44 5.13 -9.70
N TRP A 47 -20.50 5.69 -10.47
CA TRP A 47 -20.10 5.15 -11.76
C TRP A 47 -19.55 3.72 -11.63
N ALA A 48 -20.12 2.77 -12.39
CA ALA A 48 -19.79 1.34 -12.28
C ALA A 48 -18.95 0.77 -13.44
N GLY A 49 -18.57 1.58 -14.44
CA GLY A 49 -17.94 1.04 -15.66
C GLY A 49 -16.45 0.68 -15.54
N HIS A 50 -15.74 1.20 -14.54
CA HIS A 50 -14.35 0.83 -14.21
C HIS A 50 -14.04 1.18 -12.75
N PRO A 51 -13.04 0.55 -12.11
CA PRO A 51 -12.69 0.85 -10.73
C PRO A 51 -11.84 2.11 -10.62
N VAL A 52 -12.10 2.94 -9.61
CA VAL A 52 -11.27 4.09 -9.23
C VAL A 52 -11.27 4.21 -7.70
N GLY A 53 -10.18 4.69 -7.12
CA GLY A 53 -10.07 4.82 -5.66
C GLY A 53 -10.95 5.94 -5.09
N PHE A 54 -11.80 5.61 -4.12
CA PHE A 54 -12.53 6.57 -3.27
C PHE A 54 -11.81 6.71 -1.92
N CYS A 55 -12.15 7.77 -1.18
CA CYS A 55 -11.57 8.06 0.12
C CYS A 55 -12.65 8.07 1.21
N LEU A 56 -12.32 7.52 2.37
CA LEU A 56 -13.08 7.60 3.62
C LEU A 56 -12.13 8.04 4.71
N LEU A 57 -12.48 9.09 5.46
CA LEU A 57 -11.65 9.64 6.51
C LEU A 57 -12.52 9.97 7.73
N THR A 58 -12.34 9.24 8.82
CA THR A 58 -12.88 9.57 10.14
C THR A 58 -11.83 10.31 10.95
N GLN A 59 -12.22 11.46 11.51
CA GLN A 59 -11.41 12.19 12.47
C GLN A 59 -12.32 12.66 13.59
N ASP A 60 -11.98 12.30 14.82
CA ASP A 60 -12.80 12.54 16.01
C ASP A 60 -14.24 12.04 15.83
N ASP A 61 -15.24 12.92 16.01
CA ASP A 61 -16.66 12.60 15.86
C ASP A 61 -17.21 12.87 14.45
N ARG A 62 -16.34 13.15 13.48
CA ARG A 62 -16.68 13.50 12.09
C ARG A 62 -16.17 12.48 11.11
N GLN A 63 -16.90 12.33 10.02
CA GLN A 63 -16.54 11.43 8.94
C GLN A 63 -16.77 12.09 7.59
N TYR A 64 -15.77 11.94 6.73
CA TYR A 64 -15.70 12.52 5.41
C TYR A 64 -15.52 11.46 4.35
N ILE A 65 -16.08 11.69 3.17
CA ILE A 65 -15.92 10.83 2.00
C ILE A 65 -15.59 11.68 0.77
N ALA A 66 -14.80 11.12 -0.14
CA ALA A 66 -14.62 11.68 -1.49
C ALA A 66 -14.75 10.55 -2.52
N TYR A 67 -15.56 10.78 -3.56
CA TYR A 67 -15.86 9.77 -4.58
C TYR A 67 -16.32 10.42 -5.91
N TYR A 68 -16.63 9.60 -6.90
CA TYR A 68 -17.29 10.04 -8.14
C TYR A 68 -18.70 9.46 -8.25
N ASN A 69 -19.70 10.32 -8.43
CA ASN A 69 -21.09 9.90 -8.53
C ASN A 69 -21.41 9.22 -9.88
N ALA A 70 -22.67 8.84 -10.09
CA ALA A 70 -23.17 8.22 -11.32
C ALA A 70 -22.84 9.02 -12.60
N ASN A 71 -22.80 10.35 -12.50
CA ASN A 71 -22.45 11.27 -13.59
C ASN A 71 -20.93 11.51 -13.71
N ARG A 72 -20.13 10.78 -12.94
CA ARG A 72 -18.65 10.89 -12.87
C ARG A 72 -18.14 12.21 -12.30
N ASN A 73 -18.99 13.00 -11.64
CA ASN A 73 -18.58 14.23 -10.98
C ASN A 73 -17.96 13.89 -9.62
N MET A 74 -16.88 14.58 -9.27
CA MET A 74 -16.26 14.50 -7.95
C MET A 74 -17.21 15.05 -6.88
N VAL A 75 -17.42 14.26 -5.83
CA VAL A 75 -18.31 14.59 -4.71
C VAL A 75 -17.53 14.45 -3.41
N VAL A 76 -17.74 15.39 -2.49
CA VAL A 76 -17.28 15.30 -1.10
C VAL A 76 -18.50 15.20 -0.20
N GLY A 77 -18.47 14.31 0.78
CA GLY A 77 -19.51 14.17 1.79
C GLY A 77 -18.96 14.38 3.19
N GLN A 78 -19.80 14.89 4.09
CA GLN A 78 -19.50 14.99 5.52
C GLN A 78 -20.70 14.57 6.38
N ARG A 79 -20.43 14.01 7.56
CA ARG A 79 -21.41 13.78 8.62
C ARG A 79 -20.74 13.79 9.99
N ASN A 80 -21.52 14.00 11.05
CA ASN A 80 -21.11 13.52 12.37
C ASN A 80 -21.38 12.01 12.45
N LEU A 81 -20.61 11.26 13.24
CA LEU A 81 -20.75 9.80 13.31
C LEU A 81 -22.14 9.33 13.77
N ARG A 82 -22.84 10.17 14.55
CA ARG A 82 -24.22 9.94 15.03
C ARG A 82 -25.28 10.22 13.97
N ASP A 83 -24.95 11.00 12.94
CA ASP A 83 -25.91 11.36 11.90
C ASP A 83 -26.08 10.19 10.93
N PRO A 84 -27.32 9.80 10.58
CA PRO A 84 -27.58 8.65 9.73
C PRO A 84 -27.35 8.92 8.23
N LYS A 85 -26.95 10.14 7.86
CA LYS A 85 -26.81 10.59 6.48
C LYS A 85 -25.62 11.51 6.31
N PHE A 86 -24.99 11.45 5.13
CA PHE A 86 -24.01 12.44 4.68
C PHE A 86 -24.72 13.66 4.09
N ALA A 87 -24.23 14.85 4.42
CA ALA A 87 -24.38 16.02 3.57
C ALA A 87 -23.40 15.87 2.41
N LEU A 88 -23.86 16.07 1.17
CA LEU A 88 -23.07 15.86 -0.05
C LEU A 88 -22.89 17.18 -0.80
N HIS A 89 -21.66 17.45 -1.24
CA HIS A 89 -21.29 18.61 -2.06
C HIS A 89 -20.65 18.12 -3.36
N ILE A 90 -21.35 18.33 -4.48
CA ILE A 90 -20.87 18.00 -5.82
C ILE A 90 -20.02 19.17 -6.30
N LEU A 91 -18.76 18.93 -6.63
CA LEU A 91 -17.91 19.99 -7.17
C LEU A 91 -18.39 20.45 -8.56
N PRO A 92 -18.20 21.73 -8.91
CA PRO A 92 -18.48 22.19 -10.27
C PRO A 92 -17.78 21.32 -11.31
N ALA A 93 -18.53 20.83 -12.30
CA ALA A 93 -17.98 19.98 -13.35
C ALA A 93 -17.05 20.81 -14.26
N THR A 94 -15.77 20.45 -14.27
CA THR A 94 -14.74 21.06 -15.11
C THR A 94 -14.08 20.00 -15.99
N SER A 95 -13.53 20.43 -17.12
CA SER A 95 -12.75 19.58 -18.02
C SER A 95 -11.30 20.08 -18.13
N ARG A 96 -10.42 19.20 -18.60
CA ARG A 96 -8.99 19.52 -18.79
C ARG A 96 -8.79 20.72 -19.71
N GLU A 97 -9.62 20.86 -20.73
CA GLU A 97 -9.57 21.93 -21.72
C GLU A 97 -10.06 23.27 -21.16
N THR A 98 -10.96 23.22 -20.18
CA THR A 98 -11.65 24.41 -19.64
C THR A 98 -11.05 24.93 -18.34
N GLN A 99 -10.25 24.12 -17.65
CA GLN A 99 -9.74 24.43 -16.31
C GLN A 99 -8.23 24.14 -16.14
N GLY A 100 -7.41 24.71 -17.02
CA GLY A 100 -5.94 24.69 -16.86
C GLY A 100 -5.32 23.30 -16.79
N GLY A 101 -5.91 22.31 -17.47
CA GLY A 101 -5.49 20.91 -17.43
C GLY A 101 -5.94 20.14 -16.18
N THR A 102 -6.79 20.72 -15.33
CA THR A 102 -7.44 20.03 -14.20
C THR A 102 -8.83 19.53 -14.59
N SER A 103 -9.43 18.59 -13.85
CA SER A 103 -10.81 18.13 -14.10
C SER A 103 -11.42 17.61 -12.80
N THR A 104 -12.70 17.90 -12.58
CA THR A 104 -13.53 17.28 -11.53
C THR A 104 -14.43 16.18 -12.08
N VAL A 105 -14.35 15.89 -13.38
CA VAL A 105 -15.07 14.80 -14.03
C VAL A 105 -14.11 13.64 -14.32
N LEU A 106 -14.49 12.43 -13.90
CA LEU A 106 -13.71 11.21 -14.11
C LEU A 106 -13.78 10.71 -15.56
N GLY A 107 -12.60 10.41 -16.11
CA GLY A 107 -12.43 9.74 -17.40
C GLY A 107 -12.64 8.23 -17.35
N TRP A 108 -11.81 7.47 -18.05
CA TRP A 108 -11.78 5.99 -18.02
C TRP A 108 -10.50 5.44 -17.36
N ASP A 109 -9.79 6.30 -16.63
CA ASP A 109 -8.48 6.03 -16.07
C ASP A 109 -8.59 5.64 -14.59
N SER A 110 -8.15 4.43 -14.26
CA SER A 110 -8.28 3.89 -12.89
C SER A 110 -7.26 4.50 -11.91
N HIS A 111 -6.27 5.23 -12.42
CA HIS A 111 -5.27 5.93 -11.59
C HIS A 111 -5.81 7.22 -10.96
N ASN A 112 -6.97 7.70 -11.44
CA ASN A 112 -7.55 8.99 -11.08
C ASN A 112 -8.32 8.97 -9.73
N SER A 113 -7.77 8.30 -8.71
CA SER A 113 -8.31 8.29 -7.34
C SER A 113 -8.51 9.68 -6.76
N VAL A 114 -9.31 9.76 -5.70
CA VAL A 114 -9.46 10.96 -4.86
C VAL A 114 -9.00 10.67 -3.43
N THR A 115 -8.51 11.70 -2.74
CA THR A 115 -8.02 11.63 -1.36
C THR A 115 -8.40 12.89 -0.58
N LEU A 116 -8.53 12.75 0.73
CA LEU A 116 -8.84 13.81 1.67
C LEU A 116 -7.74 13.90 2.73
N GLY A 117 -7.49 15.10 3.23
CA GLY A 117 -6.72 15.37 4.44
C GLY A 117 -7.42 16.46 5.25
N ILE A 118 -7.28 16.43 6.57
CA ILE A 118 -7.74 17.51 7.44
C ILE A 118 -6.49 18.05 8.15
N ASP A 119 -6.28 19.37 8.09
CA ASP A 119 -5.19 19.97 8.85
C ASP A 119 -5.55 20.16 10.33
N LYS A 120 -4.56 20.54 11.15
CA LYS A 120 -4.75 20.73 12.59
C LYS A 120 -5.72 21.86 12.97
N GLU A 121 -6.08 22.73 12.03
CA GLU A 121 -7.11 23.77 12.21
C GLU A 121 -8.49 23.33 11.71
N GLY A 122 -8.62 22.11 11.19
CA GLY A 122 -9.88 21.53 10.74
C GLY A 122 -10.25 21.88 9.29
N PHE A 123 -9.38 22.53 8.51
CA PHE A 123 -9.68 22.76 7.10
C PHE A 123 -9.58 21.45 6.32
N ILE A 124 -10.49 21.30 5.37
CA ILE A 124 -10.60 20.12 4.53
C ILE A 124 -9.75 20.34 3.28
N HIS A 125 -8.83 19.42 3.03
CA HIS A 125 -8.00 19.37 1.84
C HIS A 125 -8.47 18.20 0.97
N LEU A 126 -8.63 18.45 -0.33
CA LEU A 126 -9.07 17.46 -1.31
C LEU A 126 -8.16 17.50 -2.51
N SER A 127 -7.75 16.33 -2.98
CA SER A 127 -7.03 16.20 -4.25
C SER A 127 -7.40 14.89 -4.94
N GLY A 128 -7.29 14.85 -6.26
CA GLY A 128 -7.64 13.66 -7.01
C GLY A 128 -7.72 13.89 -8.50
N ASN A 129 -8.13 12.85 -9.23
CA ASN A 129 -8.23 12.88 -10.68
C ASN A 129 -6.89 13.24 -11.34
N MET A 130 -5.80 12.56 -11.03
CA MET A 130 -4.48 12.91 -11.58
C MET A 130 -3.70 11.69 -12.04
N HIS A 131 -3.32 11.69 -13.32
CA HIS A 131 -2.39 10.73 -13.89
C HIS A 131 -1.54 11.39 -14.97
N VAL A 132 -0.38 11.91 -14.58
CA VAL A 132 0.49 12.78 -15.41
C VAL A 132 -0.26 14.04 -15.88
N HIS A 133 -1.06 14.62 -14.97
CA HIS A 133 -1.85 15.83 -15.23
C HIS A 133 -1.50 16.95 -14.24
N PRO A 134 -1.84 18.22 -14.53
CA PRO A 134 -1.73 19.30 -13.58
C PRO A 134 -2.45 19.04 -12.25
N LEU A 135 -1.88 19.61 -11.18
CA LEU A 135 -2.39 19.51 -9.82
C LEU A 135 -3.87 19.90 -9.75
N THR A 136 -4.68 18.99 -9.22
CA THR A 136 -6.09 19.22 -8.92
C THR A 136 -6.24 19.20 -7.41
N TYR A 137 -6.33 20.37 -6.78
CA TYR A 137 -6.32 20.54 -5.33
C TYR A 137 -7.36 21.57 -4.90
N PHE A 138 -8.03 21.28 -3.79
CA PHE A 138 -9.03 22.14 -3.17
C PHE A 138 -8.79 22.23 -1.66
N ARG A 139 -9.13 23.37 -1.08
CA ARG A 139 -9.13 23.58 0.37
C ARG A 139 -10.41 24.28 0.79
N SER A 140 -10.98 23.90 1.92
CA SER A 140 -12.13 24.63 2.48
C SER A 140 -11.70 26.03 2.93
N THR A 141 -12.61 26.99 2.91
CA THR A 141 -12.37 28.33 3.50
C THR A 141 -12.91 28.47 4.91
N THR A 142 -13.69 27.48 5.36
CA THR A 142 -14.14 27.32 6.73
C THR A 142 -13.75 25.91 7.24
N PRO A 143 -13.24 25.77 8.48
CA PRO A 143 -12.99 24.47 9.08
C PRO A 143 -14.24 23.57 9.06
N HIS A 144 -14.05 22.30 8.73
CA HIS A 144 -15.07 21.26 8.72
C HIS A 144 -16.32 21.55 7.86
N ASP A 145 -16.19 22.38 6.81
CA ASP A 145 -17.29 22.71 5.90
C ASP A 145 -16.94 22.40 4.43
N ILE A 146 -17.43 21.26 3.95
CA ILE A 146 -17.25 20.81 2.56
C ILE A 146 -17.85 21.76 1.51
N SER A 147 -18.83 22.59 1.87
CA SER A 147 -19.49 23.49 0.91
C SER A 147 -18.62 24.70 0.53
N THR A 148 -17.53 24.90 1.29
CA THR A 148 -16.60 26.02 1.11
C THR A 148 -15.31 25.62 0.41
N LEU A 149 -15.25 24.41 -0.16
CA LEU A 149 -14.10 23.95 -0.94
C LEU A 149 -13.85 24.86 -2.15
N GLN A 150 -12.65 25.43 -2.22
CA GLN A 150 -12.19 26.25 -3.33
C GLN A 150 -10.98 25.63 -3.98
N GLN A 151 -10.94 25.66 -5.31
CA GLN A 151 -9.82 25.14 -6.08
C GLN A 151 -8.60 26.06 -5.94
N HIS A 152 -7.45 25.46 -5.66
CA HIS A 152 -6.15 26.10 -5.72
C HIS A 152 -5.36 25.45 -6.87
N MET A 153 -4.89 26.26 -7.82
CA MET A 153 -4.21 25.74 -9.03
C MET A 153 -2.77 25.30 -8.76
N GLU A 154 -2.20 25.74 -7.65
CA GLU A 154 -0.83 25.49 -7.26
C GLU A 154 -0.75 25.30 -5.74
N MET A 155 0.18 24.46 -5.29
CA MET A 155 0.62 24.40 -3.90
C MET A 155 1.88 25.25 -3.74
N VAL A 156 2.94 24.87 -4.44
CA VAL A 156 4.23 25.58 -4.50
C VAL A 156 4.50 26.13 -5.91
N GLY A 157 3.84 25.59 -6.95
CA GLY A 157 3.95 26.02 -8.35
C GLY A 157 5.01 25.28 -9.17
N GLU A 158 6.02 24.69 -8.52
CA GLU A 158 7.06 23.87 -9.17
C GLU A 158 6.70 22.38 -9.16
N ASN A 159 7.08 21.62 -10.19
CA ASN A 159 6.77 20.19 -10.32
C ASN A 159 5.29 19.83 -10.15
N GLU A 160 4.34 20.68 -10.56
CA GLU A 160 2.90 20.48 -10.33
C GLU A 160 2.09 20.26 -11.62
N LYS A 161 2.78 20.06 -12.76
CA LYS A 161 2.15 19.93 -14.09
C LYS A 161 1.91 18.47 -14.50
N ARG A 162 2.52 17.50 -13.81
CA ARG A 162 2.53 16.08 -14.20
C ARG A 162 2.32 15.17 -12.99
N CYS A 163 1.36 15.52 -12.15
CA CYS A 163 1.04 14.84 -10.90
C CYS A 163 0.33 13.50 -11.13
N THR A 164 0.62 12.53 -10.27
CA THR A 164 -0.07 11.24 -10.14
C THR A 164 -0.07 10.83 -8.66
N TYR A 165 -1.07 10.05 -8.24
CA TYR A 165 -1.16 9.46 -6.90
C TYR A 165 -1.10 10.49 -5.74
N PRO A 166 -2.06 11.44 -5.69
CA PRO A 166 -2.13 12.34 -4.54
C PRO A 166 -2.40 11.58 -3.25
N HIS A 167 -1.73 11.99 -2.18
CA HIS A 167 -1.95 11.42 -0.87
C HIS A 167 -1.68 12.45 0.24
N PHE A 168 -2.62 12.59 1.17
CA PHE A 168 -2.42 13.39 2.38
C PHE A 168 -1.97 12.50 3.53
N MET A 169 -1.04 13.01 4.35
CA MET A 169 -0.60 12.33 5.57
C MET A 169 -0.19 13.36 6.61
N THR A 170 -0.09 12.96 7.87
CA THR A 170 0.37 13.83 8.95
C THR A 170 1.74 13.41 9.47
N THR A 171 2.53 14.40 9.89
CA THR A 171 3.73 14.16 10.69
C THR A 171 3.36 13.77 12.12
N ARG A 172 4.35 13.35 12.94
CA ARG A 172 4.13 13.07 14.37
C ARG A 172 3.73 14.33 15.13
N GLU A 173 4.15 15.50 14.62
CA GLU A 173 3.76 16.83 15.12
C GLU A 173 2.38 17.27 14.61
N ASN A 174 1.65 16.40 13.90
CA ASN A 174 0.34 16.67 13.31
C ASN A 174 0.35 17.79 12.24
N GLU A 175 1.49 17.99 11.58
CA GLU A 175 1.57 18.86 10.40
C GLU A 175 1.13 18.09 9.16
N LEU A 176 0.36 18.75 8.30
CA LEU A 176 -0.17 18.13 7.08
C LEU A 176 0.88 18.11 5.97
N LEU A 177 1.10 16.93 5.41
CA LEU A 177 1.92 16.68 4.24
C LEU A 177 1.04 16.32 3.05
N PHE A 178 1.49 16.71 1.87
CA PHE A 178 0.94 16.26 0.60
C PHE A 178 2.02 15.58 -0.22
N HIS A 179 1.77 14.32 -0.53
CA HIS A 179 2.61 13.50 -1.38
C HIS A 179 1.98 13.35 -2.76
N TYR A 180 2.82 13.41 -3.79
CA TYR A 180 2.44 13.03 -5.14
C TYR A 180 3.68 12.65 -5.96
N ARG A 181 3.46 11.93 -7.05
CA ARG A 181 4.51 11.65 -8.04
C ARG A 181 4.46 12.66 -9.17
N ASP A 182 5.57 13.37 -9.40
CA ASP A 182 5.75 14.23 -10.57
C ASP A 182 6.44 13.46 -11.70
N GLY A 183 5.81 13.38 -12.87
CA GLY A 183 6.36 12.71 -14.04
C GLY A 183 5.69 11.37 -14.38
N GLY A 184 6.34 10.62 -15.27
CA GLY A 184 5.79 9.38 -15.86
C GLY A 184 6.63 8.15 -15.56
N SER A 185 6.24 7.00 -16.12
CA SER A 185 7.06 5.79 -16.06
C SER A 185 8.43 6.02 -16.71
N GLY A 186 9.51 5.70 -15.98
CA GLY A 186 10.92 5.90 -16.38
C GLY A 186 11.51 7.28 -16.05
N ASN A 187 10.69 8.24 -15.58
CA ASN A 187 11.17 9.53 -15.08
C ASN A 187 10.12 10.15 -14.14
N GLY A 188 9.85 9.46 -13.02
CA GLY A 188 8.90 9.88 -11.99
C GLY A 188 9.61 10.13 -10.67
N ASN A 189 9.36 11.29 -10.08
CA ASN A 189 9.96 11.73 -8.82
C ASN A 189 8.90 11.84 -7.73
N GLU A 190 9.28 11.41 -6.53
CA GLU A 190 8.43 11.39 -5.36
C GLU A 190 8.56 12.71 -4.60
N ILE A 191 7.47 13.48 -4.57
CA ILE A 191 7.42 14.84 -4.04
C ILE A 191 6.61 14.88 -2.75
N TYR A 192 7.13 15.60 -1.77
CA TYR A 192 6.44 15.90 -0.50
C TYR A 192 6.40 17.39 -0.27
N ASN A 193 5.21 17.92 -0.04
CA ASN A 193 4.98 19.30 0.39
C ASN A 193 4.51 19.32 1.85
N LEU A 194 4.87 20.37 2.58
CA LEU A 194 4.45 20.64 3.95
C LEU A 194 3.52 21.85 3.95
N TYR A 195 2.37 21.70 4.60
CA TYR A 195 1.40 22.78 4.77
C TYR A 195 1.63 23.52 6.08
N ASP A 196 1.71 24.85 5.99
CA ASP A 196 1.79 25.74 7.13
C ASP A 196 0.42 26.38 7.37
N CYS A 197 -0.18 26.11 8.54
CA CYS A 197 -1.53 26.59 8.87
C CYS A 197 -1.57 28.10 9.15
N ASP A 198 -0.50 28.66 9.71
CA ASP A 198 -0.42 30.09 10.07
C ASP A 198 -0.42 30.97 8.81
N THR A 199 0.38 30.58 7.82
CA THR A 199 0.54 31.29 6.55
C THR A 199 -0.43 30.81 5.47
N LYS A 200 -1.05 29.64 5.67
CA LYS A 200 -1.94 28.96 4.72
C LYS A 200 -1.27 28.64 3.38
N GLN A 201 0.03 28.35 3.42
CA GLN A 201 0.86 28.09 2.24
C GLN A 201 1.49 26.70 2.31
N TRP A 202 1.82 26.17 1.13
CA TRP A 202 2.61 24.95 1.00
C TRP A 202 4.08 25.30 0.75
N THR A 203 4.97 24.47 1.27
CA THR A 203 6.41 24.52 1.00
C THR A 203 6.92 23.13 0.61
N ARG A 204 8.06 23.04 -0.08
CA ARG A 204 8.70 21.75 -0.33
C ARG A 204 9.25 21.20 0.98
N LEU A 205 9.03 19.91 1.25
CA LEU A 205 9.63 19.25 2.41
C LEU A 205 11.14 19.05 2.24
N LEU A 206 11.56 18.75 1.01
CA LEU A 206 12.94 18.52 0.59
C LEU A 206 13.26 19.39 -0.63
N ASP A 207 14.49 19.91 -0.70
CA ASP A 207 15.00 20.65 -1.87
C ASP A 207 15.27 19.75 -3.08
N THR A 208 15.33 18.43 -2.87
CA THR A 208 15.50 17.39 -3.88
C THR A 208 14.33 16.41 -3.82
N PRO A 209 14.02 15.67 -4.90
CA PRO A 209 13.10 14.55 -4.79
C PRO A 209 13.61 13.51 -3.78
N LEU A 210 12.71 12.69 -3.24
CA LEU A 210 13.09 11.66 -2.27
C LEU A 210 13.96 10.57 -2.92
N THR A 211 13.57 10.14 -4.12
CA THR A 211 14.30 9.18 -4.97
C THR A 211 14.54 9.79 -6.34
N ASP A 212 15.69 9.48 -6.94
CA ASP A 212 16.04 9.90 -8.30
C ASP A 212 16.60 8.72 -9.10
N GLY A 213 15.85 8.28 -10.11
CA GLY A 213 16.27 7.22 -11.04
C GLY A 213 17.11 7.74 -12.22
N GLN A 214 17.48 9.03 -12.21
CA GLN A 214 18.40 9.67 -13.15
C GLN A 214 18.01 9.51 -14.62
N GLY A 215 16.70 9.44 -14.89
CA GLY A 215 16.13 9.21 -16.21
C GLY A 215 16.33 7.80 -16.78
N ALA A 216 16.88 6.88 -15.99
CA ALA A 216 17.11 5.48 -16.39
C ALA A 216 16.04 4.53 -15.84
N MET A 217 15.40 4.88 -14.72
CA MET A 217 14.47 4.02 -13.98
C MET A 217 13.54 4.83 -13.08
N ASN A 218 12.56 4.16 -12.46
CA ASN A 218 11.72 4.72 -11.40
C ASN A 218 11.83 3.92 -10.11
N ALA A 219 11.75 4.61 -8.97
CA ALA A 219 11.42 3.98 -7.70
C ALA A 219 9.89 3.80 -7.58
N TYR A 220 9.45 2.63 -7.10
CA TYR A 220 8.08 2.39 -6.69
C TYR A 220 8.06 2.14 -5.18
N GLN A 221 7.79 3.19 -4.42
CA GLN A 221 7.98 3.21 -2.98
C GLN A 221 6.70 3.03 -2.17
N SER A 222 6.87 2.47 -0.98
CA SER A 222 5.91 2.61 0.09
C SER A 222 5.79 4.08 0.50
N GLN A 223 4.66 4.42 1.10
CA GLN A 223 4.57 5.65 1.85
C GLN A 223 5.53 5.63 3.05
N PRO A 224 6.09 6.77 3.47
CA PRO A 224 6.75 6.89 4.76
C PRO A 224 5.79 6.57 5.89
N THR A 225 6.07 5.52 6.65
CA THR A 225 5.23 5.09 7.77
C THR A 225 5.97 5.27 9.08
N LEU A 226 5.41 6.06 9.99
CA LEU A 226 5.91 6.17 11.36
C LEU A 226 5.65 4.85 12.09
N MET A 227 6.70 4.22 12.62
CA MET A 227 6.57 2.96 13.36
C MET A 227 6.88 3.15 14.86
N LYS A 228 6.66 2.08 15.65
CA LYS A 228 6.82 2.07 17.12
C LYS A 228 8.21 2.48 17.62
N ASP A 229 9.23 2.45 16.76
CA ASP A 229 10.59 2.90 17.09
C ASP A 229 10.76 4.42 17.00
N GLY A 230 9.71 5.14 16.58
CA GLY A 230 9.74 6.58 16.41
C GLY A 230 10.50 7.00 15.15
N TRP A 231 10.60 6.15 14.13
CA TRP A 231 11.16 6.48 12.83
C TRP A 231 10.11 6.32 11.73
N TYR A 232 10.22 7.14 10.70
CA TYR A 232 9.56 6.92 9.42
C TYR A 232 10.36 5.91 8.61
N HIS A 233 9.68 4.92 8.06
CA HIS A 233 10.27 3.85 7.27
C HIS A 233 9.75 3.93 5.84
N VAL A 234 10.66 3.83 4.86
CA VAL A 234 10.34 3.83 3.43
C VAL A 234 11.11 2.71 2.76
N TYR A 235 10.44 1.94 1.90
CA TYR A 235 11.06 0.92 1.07
C TYR A 235 10.50 0.96 -0.34
N TRP A 236 11.29 0.53 -1.32
CA TRP A 236 10.92 0.59 -2.73
C TRP A 236 11.59 -0.51 -3.53
N VAL A 237 11.12 -0.67 -4.76
CA VAL A 237 11.86 -1.40 -5.81
C VAL A 237 12.17 -0.43 -6.93
N TRP A 238 13.26 -0.68 -7.64
CA TRP A 238 13.60 0.03 -8.86
C TRP A 238 12.95 -0.65 -10.06
N ARG A 239 12.71 0.11 -11.13
CA ARG A 239 12.19 -0.40 -12.40
C ARG A 239 12.75 0.36 -13.58
N ASP A 240 13.46 -0.35 -14.46
CA ASP A 240 14.12 0.22 -15.63
C ASP A 240 13.14 0.78 -16.68
N THR A 241 12.04 0.07 -16.93
CA THR A 241 11.12 0.41 -18.04
C THR A 241 9.65 0.40 -17.59
N PRO A 242 8.68 0.82 -18.42
CA PRO A 242 7.27 0.66 -18.09
C PRO A 242 6.84 -0.80 -17.82
N ASP A 243 7.58 -1.79 -18.32
CA ASP A 243 7.30 -3.21 -18.12
C ASP A 243 7.59 -3.62 -16.67
N CYS A 244 6.57 -4.14 -15.98
CA CYS A 244 6.69 -4.63 -14.61
C CYS A 244 7.68 -5.80 -14.45
N SER A 245 8.02 -6.54 -15.50
CA SER A 245 9.07 -7.58 -15.45
C SER A 245 10.47 -7.00 -15.19
N THR A 246 10.63 -5.69 -15.39
CA THR A 246 11.88 -4.96 -15.13
C THR A 246 11.98 -4.39 -13.72
N ASN A 247 11.17 -4.83 -12.76
CA ASN A 247 11.41 -4.52 -11.35
C ASN A 247 12.66 -5.26 -10.84
N HIS A 248 13.43 -4.59 -9.98
CA HIS A 248 14.66 -5.10 -9.39
C HIS A 248 14.97 -4.40 -8.06
N ASP A 249 15.97 -4.91 -7.33
CA ASP A 249 16.59 -4.31 -6.13
C ASP A 249 15.58 -3.77 -5.09
N LEU A 250 15.18 -4.62 -4.13
CA LEU A 250 14.42 -4.15 -2.97
C LEU A 250 15.32 -3.25 -2.13
N SER A 251 14.88 -2.03 -1.84
CA SER A 251 15.66 -0.99 -1.16
C SER A 251 14.90 -0.38 0.02
N TYR A 252 15.61 0.20 0.98
CA TYR A 252 15.05 0.74 2.22
C TYR A 252 15.88 1.86 2.83
N MET A 253 15.20 2.82 3.45
CA MET A 253 15.77 3.84 4.33
C MET A 253 14.78 4.24 5.42
N LYS A 254 15.28 4.94 6.44
CA LYS A 254 14.46 5.50 7.52
C LYS A 254 14.84 6.94 7.83
N SER A 255 13.92 7.67 8.44
CA SER A 255 14.11 9.07 8.83
C SER A 255 13.44 9.39 10.16
N PRO A 256 14.02 10.23 11.03
CA PRO A 256 13.34 10.65 12.24
C PRO A 256 12.35 11.81 11.97
N ASP A 257 12.52 12.54 10.87
CA ASP A 257 11.87 13.84 10.62
C ASP A 257 11.45 14.05 9.16
N LEU A 258 11.52 13.00 8.33
CA LEU A 258 11.30 12.99 6.88
C LEU A 258 12.28 13.86 6.07
N LYS A 259 13.27 14.46 6.72
CA LYS A 259 14.27 15.36 6.12
C LYS A 259 15.65 14.72 6.09
N ASN A 260 16.05 14.14 7.21
CA ASN A 260 17.32 13.47 7.40
C ASN A 260 17.14 11.96 7.24
N TRP A 261 17.75 11.37 6.22
CA TRP A 261 17.57 9.96 5.86
C TRP A 261 18.80 9.11 6.19
N TYR A 262 18.55 7.87 6.59
CA TYR A 262 19.55 6.91 7.06
C TYR A 262 19.29 5.53 6.47
N ASN A 263 20.34 4.76 6.24
CA ASN A 263 20.19 3.35 5.89
C ASN A 263 19.79 2.49 7.11
N ALA A 264 19.63 1.19 6.88
CA ALA A 264 19.30 0.22 7.93
C ALA A 264 20.35 0.13 9.05
N PHE A 265 21.60 0.52 8.78
CA PHE A 265 22.72 0.48 9.72
C PHE A 265 22.91 1.79 10.50
N GLY A 266 22.08 2.81 10.24
CA GLY A 266 22.14 4.11 10.91
C GLY A 266 23.14 5.09 10.31
N GLU A 267 23.62 4.84 9.09
CA GLU A 267 24.51 5.76 8.38
C GLU A 267 23.69 6.78 7.58
N PRO A 268 24.06 8.08 7.60
CA PRO A 268 23.32 9.13 6.90
C PRO A 268 23.44 9.01 5.39
N ILE A 269 22.39 9.42 4.68
CA ILE A 269 22.27 9.35 3.22
C ILE A 269 22.25 10.75 2.63
N ARG A 270 23.07 10.96 1.61
CA ARG A 270 23.02 12.17 0.79
C ARG A 270 21.89 12.02 -0.22
N MET A 271 20.89 12.90 -0.11
CA MET A 271 19.73 12.93 -1.00
C MET A 271 20.07 13.55 -2.37
N PRO A 272 19.36 13.17 -3.45
CA PRO A 272 18.29 12.16 -3.51
C PRO A 272 18.83 10.73 -3.39
N ALA A 273 17.98 9.78 -2.98
CA ALA A 273 18.34 8.36 -3.00
C ALA A 273 18.40 7.84 -4.45
N THR A 274 19.53 7.26 -4.84
CA THR A 274 19.80 6.70 -6.18
C THR A 274 20.21 5.24 -6.09
N LEU A 275 20.20 4.50 -7.22
CA LEU A 275 20.69 3.12 -7.26
C LEU A 275 22.18 3.00 -6.88
N ALA A 276 22.98 4.06 -7.06
CA ALA A 276 24.38 4.09 -6.65
C ALA A 276 24.57 4.02 -5.11
N ASN A 277 23.54 4.32 -4.32
CA ASN A 277 23.54 4.17 -2.88
C ASN A 277 23.32 2.70 -2.48
N THR A 278 24.29 1.83 -2.74
CA THR A 278 24.17 0.38 -2.51
C THR A 278 23.89 0.00 -1.05
N SER A 279 24.19 0.88 -0.09
CA SER A 279 23.86 0.68 1.33
C SER A 279 22.34 0.73 1.62
N LEU A 280 21.53 1.17 0.66
CA LEU A 280 20.07 1.16 0.72
C LEU A 280 19.46 -0.17 0.26
N ILE A 281 20.23 -1.03 -0.43
CA ILE A 281 19.70 -2.28 -0.98
C ILE A 281 19.49 -3.30 0.14
N VAL A 282 18.25 -3.76 0.27
CA VAL A 282 17.83 -4.87 1.14
C VAL A 282 18.17 -6.20 0.50
N ASP A 283 17.74 -6.42 -0.74
CA ASP A 283 18.01 -7.63 -1.52
C ASP A 283 18.23 -7.26 -3.00
N PRO A 284 19.42 -7.57 -3.58
CA PRO A 284 19.76 -7.23 -4.95
C PRO A 284 19.10 -8.18 -5.96
N ILE A 285 17.77 -8.16 -6.01
CA ILE A 285 16.97 -9.01 -6.90
C ILE A 285 17.15 -8.51 -8.33
N PRO A 286 17.57 -9.35 -9.30
CA PRO A 286 17.78 -8.90 -10.66
C PRO A 286 16.46 -8.60 -11.37
N VAL A 287 16.55 -7.88 -12.50
CA VAL A 287 15.46 -7.79 -13.48
C VAL A 287 14.97 -9.20 -13.83
N LYS A 288 13.64 -9.37 -13.92
CA LYS A 288 12.97 -10.68 -14.07
C LYS A 288 13.28 -11.66 -12.93
N GLY A 289 13.70 -11.16 -11.77
CA GLY A 289 13.95 -11.93 -10.55
C GLY A 289 12.69 -12.23 -9.73
N GLY A 290 11.50 -11.88 -10.22
CA GLY A 290 10.23 -12.25 -9.61
C GLY A 290 9.72 -11.33 -8.51
N ILE A 291 10.29 -10.12 -8.34
CA ILE A 291 9.72 -9.10 -7.45
C ILE A 291 8.76 -8.17 -8.21
N ILE A 292 7.59 -7.88 -7.62
CA ILE A 292 6.65 -6.88 -8.15
C ILE A 292 6.66 -5.64 -7.24
N ASN A 293 6.43 -4.47 -7.83
CA ASN A 293 6.35 -3.22 -7.09
C ASN A 293 5.29 -3.24 -5.98
N LEU A 294 5.60 -2.60 -4.85
CA LEU A 294 4.72 -2.47 -3.68
C LEU A 294 4.21 -3.79 -3.08
N ALA A 295 4.81 -4.94 -3.41
CA ALA A 295 4.46 -6.22 -2.80
C ALA A 295 5.17 -6.49 -1.47
N ALA A 296 6.33 -5.87 -1.24
CA ALA A 296 7.01 -6.01 0.04
C ALA A 296 6.16 -5.45 1.19
N ARG A 297 6.29 -6.07 2.35
CA ARG A 297 5.76 -5.61 3.64
C ARG A 297 6.89 -5.61 4.65
N MET A 298 6.80 -4.76 5.66
CA MET A 298 7.83 -4.61 6.67
C MET A 298 7.22 -4.60 8.08
N VAL A 299 7.91 -5.25 9.02
CA VAL A 299 7.66 -5.15 10.46
C VAL A 299 8.96 -4.79 11.18
N LEU A 300 8.85 -4.46 12.46
CA LEU A 300 9.99 -4.34 13.35
C LEU A 300 10.09 -5.57 14.25
N ASP A 301 11.30 -6.13 14.36
CA ASP A 301 11.61 -7.20 15.32
C ASP A 301 11.56 -6.70 16.78
N ASP A 302 11.88 -7.58 17.73
CA ASP A 302 11.92 -7.24 19.17
C ASP A 302 13.02 -6.26 19.56
N ARG A 303 13.99 -6.05 18.68
CA ARG A 303 15.07 -5.06 18.84
C ARG A 303 14.82 -3.82 17.99
N ASN A 304 13.61 -3.65 17.47
CA ASN A 304 13.22 -2.58 16.56
C ASN A 304 14.06 -2.54 15.27
N LEU A 305 14.54 -3.69 14.80
CA LEU A 305 15.20 -3.78 13.50
C LEU A 305 14.17 -4.11 12.41
N PRO A 306 14.28 -3.50 11.22
CA PRO A 306 13.39 -3.78 10.10
C PRO A 306 13.54 -5.22 9.61
N VAL A 307 12.41 -5.86 9.36
CA VAL A 307 12.31 -7.17 8.72
C VAL A 307 11.31 -7.10 7.60
N PHE A 308 11.72 -7.55 6.42
CA PHE A 308 10.87 -7.54 5.22
C PHE A 308 10.28 -8.91 4.97
N ALA A 309 9.07 -8.95 4.42
CA ALA A 309 8.51 -10.08 3.70
C ALA A 309 8.21 -9.65 2.26
N TYR A 310 8.66 -10.44 1.29
CA TYR A 310 8.57 -10.14 -0.14
C TYR A 310 8.63 -11.43 -0.95
N HIS A 311 8.53 -11.34 -2.27
CA HIS A 311 8.63 -12.51 -3.14
C HIS A 311 9.68 -12.32 -4.24
N LYS A 312 10.34 -13.42 -4.60
CA LYS A 312 11.28 -13.51 -5.73
C LYS A 312 11.34 -14.96 -6.23
N TYR A 313 11.98 -15.17 -7.37
CA TYR A 313 12.22 -16.51 -7.89
C TYR A 313 13.33 -17.22 -7.11
N ASP A 314 13.15 -18.51 -6.84
CA ASP A 314 14.20 -19.41 -6.37
C ASP A 314 15.07 -19.92 -7.54
N SER A 315 16.00 -20.85 -7.24
CA SER A 315 16.91 -21.42 -8.23
C SER A 315 16.23 -22.23 -9.33
N ASP A 316 15.03 -22.75 -9.05
CA ASP A 316 14.22 -23.52 -10.01
C ASP A 316 13.29 -22.59 -10.81
N GLY A 317 13.30 -21.29 -10.51
CA GLY A 317 12.48 -20.29 -11.17
C GLY A 317 11.05 -20.22 -10.64
N ASN A 318 10.76 -20.87 -9.51
CA ASN A 318 9.46 -20.80 -8.85
C ASN A 318 9.38 -19.57 -7.95
N LEU A 319 8.20 -18.96 -7.87
CA LEU A 319 7.96 -17.82 -7.01
C LEU A 319 7.87 -18.28 -5.56
N GLN A 320 8.71 -17.72 -4.70
CA GLN A 320 8.69 -18.00 -3.26
C GLN A 320 8.60 -16.71 -2.47
N PHE A 321 8.03 -16.82 -1.27
CA PHE A 321 8.15 -15.78 -0.26
C PHE A 321 9.47 -15.92 0.49
N TYR A 322 10.07 -14.77 0.78
CA TYR A 322 11.28 -14.63 1.57
C TYR A 322 11.06 -13.62 2.68
N THR A 323 11.76 -13.82 3.80
CA THR A 323 11.98 -12.77 4.79
C THR A 323 13.41 -12.27 4.72
N ALA A 324 13.64 -10.95 4.82
CA ALA A 324 14.97 -10.36 4.93
C ALA A 324 15.16 -9.75 6.32
N GLN A 325 16.14 -10.26 7.06
CA GLN A 325 16.46 -9.83 8.42
C GLN A 325 17.78 -9.08 8.46
N LEU A 326 17.80 -7.92 9.11
CA LEU A 326 19.03 -7.19 9.35
C LEU A 326 19.90 -7.90 10.40
N LYS A 327 21.14 -8.23 10.04
CA LYS A 327 22.19 -8.74 10.95
C LYS A 327 23.43 -7.86 10.85
N ALA A 328 24.39 -8.05 11.76
CA ALA A 328 25.58 -7.20 11.86
C ALA A 328 26.45 -7.11 10.58
N LYS A 329 26.35 -8.10 9.67
CA LYS A 329 27.14 -8.17 8.44
C LYS A 329 26.33 -7.97 7.16
N GLY A 330 25.07 -7.54 7.26
CA GLY A 330 24.17 -7.41 6.12
C GLY A 330 22.79 -8.04 6.34
N TRP A 331 22.05 -8.18 5.24
CA TRP A 331 20.76 -8.84 5.22
C TRP A 331 20.89 -10.36 5.09
N VAL A 332 20.07 -11.09 5.84
CA VAL A 332 19.92 -12.55 5.73
C VAL A 332 18.54 -12.87 5.20
N TYR A 333 18.48 -13.66 4.13
CA TYR A 333 17.24 -14.03 3.45
C TYR A 333 16.82 -15.46 3.82
N THR A 334 15.60 -15.62 4.32
CA THR A 334 15.02 -16.93 4.64
C THR A 334 13.83 -17.19 3.75
N ARG A 335 13.86 -18.27 2.97
CA ARG A 335 12.71 -18.73 2.19
C ARG A 335 11.63 -19.28 3.13
N VAL A 336 10.38 -18.82 3.01
CA VAL A 336 9.27 -19.21 3.90
C VAL A 336 8.19 -20.05 3.22
N THR A 337 8.29 -20.26 1.90
CA THR A 337 7.41 -21.16 1.12
C THR A 337 8.23 -22.17 0.33
N ASP A 338 7.57 -23.23 -0.12
CA ASP A 338 8.15 -24.25 -1.00
C ASP A 338 7.12 -24.62 -2.07
N TRP A 339 6.76 -23.64 -2.89
CA TRP A 339 5.72 -23.80 -3.91
C TRP A 339 6.30 -24.26 -5.25
N ASP A 340 5.62 -25.18 -5.91
CA ASP A 340 5.87 -25.52 -7.32
C ASP A 340 4.99 -24.66 -8.23
N TYR A 341 5.24 -23.34 -8.21
CA TYR A 341 4.48 -22.36 -8.97
C TYR A 341 5.33 -21.20 -9.45
N ARG A 342 5.16 -20.82 -10.72
CA ARG A 342 5.76 -19.63 -11.31
C ARG A 342 4.67 -18.66 -11.78
N TRP A 343 4.59 -17.52 -11.11
CA TRP A 343 3.90 -16.35 -11.64
C TRP A 343 4.84 -15.58 -12.57
N GLU A 344 4.69 -15.76 -13.88
CA GLU A 344 5.40 -14.98 -14.90
C GLU A 344 4.59 -13.71 -15.21
N PHE A 345 5.05 -12.56 -14.76
CA PHE A 345 4.39 -11.27 -15.05
C PHE A 345 5.22 -10.39 -15.98
N SER A 346 4.53 -9.74 -16.91
CA SER A 346 5.08 -8.72 -17.81
C SER A 346 3.99 -7.79 -18.31
N GLY A 347 4.41 -6.65 -18.85
CA GLY A 347 3.56 -5.65 -19.47
C GLY A 347 3.46 -4.36 -18.67
N ASN A 348 2.76 -3.40 -19.29
CA ASN A 348 2.62 -2.04 -18.80
C ASN A 348 1.26 -1.84 -18.11
N GLY A 349 1.15 -0.80 -17.28
CA GLY A 349 -0.09 -0.44 -16.60
C GLY A 349 -0.47 -1.42 -15.49
N SER A 350 -1.76 -1.52 -15.20
CA SER A 350 -2.27 -2.46 -14.20
C SER A 350 -2.32 -3.89 -14.77
N ILE A 351 -1.63 -4.83 -14.12
CA ILE A 351 -1.68 -6.27 -14.43
C ILE A 351 -2.53 -7.04 -13.41
N ASN A 352 -3.03 -8.21 -13.79
CA ASN A 352 -3.67 -9.13 -12.85
C ASN A 352 -2.59 -9.79 -11.98
N SER A 353 -2.86 -9.91 -10.68
CA SER A 353 -1.98 -10.61 -9.75
C SER A 353 -2.40 -12.06 -9.61
N GLU A 354 -1.42 -12.98 -9.61
CA GLU A 354 -1.65 -14.40 -9.28
C GLU A 354 -1.23 -14.74 -7.85
N VAL A 355 -0.36 -13.91 -7.26
CA VAL A 355 0.11 -14.00 -5.88
C VAL A 355 0.13 -12.61 -5.26
N ARG A 356 -0.30 -12.49 -4.00
CA ARG A 356 -0.28 -11.25 -3.23
C ARG A 356 0.13 -11.51 -1.79
N ILE A 357 1.09 -10.73 -1.29
CA ILE A 357 1.28 -10.56 0.15
C ILE A 357 0.26 -9.52 0.61
N LYS A 358 -0.64 -9.93 1.51
CA LYS A 358 -1.72 -9.09 2.03
C LYS A 358 -1.28 -8.33 3.28
N GLY A 359 -0.55 -8.99 4.18
CA GLY A 359 -0.15 -8.45 5.47
C GLY A 359 1.10 -9.14 5.99
N PHE A 360 1.88 -8.41 6.80
CA PHE A 360 2.97 -8.94 7.58
C PHE A 360 2.92 -8.25 8.93
N GLN A 361 2.64 -8.97 10.00
CA GLN A 361 2.42 -8.37 11.32
C GLN A 361 2.96 -9.25 12.45
N LYS A 362 3.28 -8.60 13.56
CA LYS A 362 3.60 -9.26 14.82
C LYS A 362 2.31 -9.57 15.59
N ARG A 363 2.20 -10.77 16.11
CA ARG A 363 1.11 -11.22 16.99
C ARG A 363 1.39 -10.86 18.46
N ALA A 364 0.32 -10.82 19.26
CA ALA A 364 0.41 -10.57 20.70
C ALA A 364 1.20 -11.66 21.45
N ASP A 365 1.22 -12.89 20.93
CA ASP A 365 1.97 -14.04 21.49
C ASP A 365 3.47 -14.02 21.15
N GLY A 366 3.95 -13.00 20.42
CA GLY A 366 5.35 -12.86 20.03
C GLY A 366 5.71 -13.48 18.69
N LEU A 367 4.81 -14.25 18.07
CA LEU A 367 5.00 -14.80 16.72
C LEU A 367 4.68 -13.76 15.64
N TYR A 368 4.89 -14.11 14.38
CA TYR A 368 4.59 -13.25 13.23
C TYR A 368 3.70 -13.98 12.24
N GLU A 369 2.90 -13.22 11.49
CA GLU A 369 2.01 -13.73 10.45
C GLU A 369 2.34 -13.09 9.12
N LEU A 370 2.40 -13.91 8.08
CA LEU A 370 2.47 -13.48 6.69
C LEU A 370 1.20 -13.90 5.97
N ASP A 371 0.28 -12.95 5.78
CA ASP A 371 -0.99 -13.15 5.11
C ASP A 371 -0.83 -13.08 3.59
N TYR A 372 -1.48 -13.97 2.86
CA TYR A 372 -1.39 -14.00 1.41
C TYR A 372 -2.68 -14.40 0.69
N TRP A 373 -2.66 -14.18 -0.62
CA TRP A 373 -3.56 -14.81 -1.57
C TRP A 373 -2.74 -15.41 -2.71
N HIS A 374 -3.11 -16.59 -3.17
CA HIS A 374 -2.44 -17.31 -4.24
C HIS A 374 -3.48 -18.01 -5.13
N ILE A 375 -3.36 -17.89 -6.45
CA ILE A 375 -4.37 -18.43 -7.40
C ILE A 375 -4.67 -19.92 -7.22
N ARG A 376 -3.66 -20.73 -6.86
CA ARG A 376 -3.82 -22.18 -6.57
C ARG A 376 -4.25 -22.51 -5.14
N TYR A 377 -3.90 -21.67 -4.17
CA TYR A 377 -4.03 -22.01 -2.73
C TYR A 377 -5.07 -21.16 -2.00
N GLY A 378 -5.68 -20.18 -2.68
CA GLY A 378 -6.60 -19.23 -2.09
C GLY A 378 -5.92 -18.33 -1.06
N HIS A 379 -6.68 -17.94 -0.03
CA HIS A 379 -6.17 -17.22 1.11
C HIS A 379 -5.44 -18.14 2.09
N GLY A 380 -4.30 -17.67 2.61
CA GLY A 380 -3.58 -18.36 3.66
C GLY A 380 -2.80 -17.40 4.54
N THR A 381 -2.37 -17.90 5.70
CA THR A 381 -1.52 -17.18 6.66
C THR A 381 -0.40 -18.10 7.08
N ILE A 382 0.84 -17.71 6.81
CA ILE A 382 2.03 -18.43 7.28
C ILE A 382 2.36 -17.93 8.68
N LEU A 383 2.58 -18.86 9.61
CA LEU A 383 3.02 -18.55 10.96
C LEU A 383 4.54 -18.63 11.04
N LEU A 384 5.16 -17.55 11.51
CA LEU A 384 6.60 -17.41 11.61
C LEU A 384 7.03 -17.24 13.08
N ASN A 385 8.18 -17.81 13.45
CA ASN A 385 8.80 -17.57 14.75
C ASN A 385 9.57 -16.24 14.81
N ASP A 386 10.22 -15.97 15.93
CA ASP A 386 11.09 -14.80 16.18
C ASP A 386 12.36 -14.76 15.31
N ARG A 387 12.70 -15.88 14.66
CA ARG A 387 13.76 -15.99 13.64
C ARG A 387 13.20 -15.92 12.22
N PHE A 388 11.91 -15.63 12.07
CA PHE A 388 11.18 -15.52 10.81
C PHE A 388 11.24 -16.80 9.93
N GLU A 389 11.32 -17.95 10.60
CA GLU A 389 11.22 -19.27 9.98
C GLU A 389 9.76 -19.71 9.95
N ASN A 390 9.33 -20.36 8.88
CA ASN A 390 7.98 -20.95 8.79
C ASN A 390 7.85 -22.12 9.77
N ILE A 391 6.98 -21.96 10.77
CA ILE A 391 6.70 -22.96 11.80
C ILE A 391 5.27 -23.51 11.70
N GLY A 392 4.46 -23.04 10.75
CA GLY A 392 3.05 -23.40 10.73
C GLY A 392 2.15 -22.47 9.94
N ALA A 393 0.86 -22.51 10.27
CA ALA A 393 -0.16 -21.69 9.64
C ALA A 393 -1.17 -21.15 10.65
N VAL A 394 -1.86 -20.08 10.26
CA VAL A 394 -3.02 -19.55 10.99
C VAL A 394 -4.27 -19.66 10.11
N LYS A 395 -5.28 -20.37 10.59
CA LYS A 395 -6.61 -20.38 9.97
C LYS A 395 -7.34 -19.13 10.39
N LYS A 396 -7.79 -18.34 9.42
CA LYS A 396 -8.56 -17.11 9.64
C LYS A 396 -9.92 -17.25 8.98
N ALA A 397 -10.89 -16.47 9.46
CA ALA A 397 -12.15 -16.30 8.75
C ALA A 397 -11.91 -15.80 7.32
N PRO A 398 -12.80 -16.13 6.36
CA PRO A 398 -12.73 -15.57 5.01
C PRO A 398 -12.69 -14.03 5.05
N PRO A 399 -11.96 -13.37 4.14
CA PRO A 399 -11.96 -11.92 4.05
C PRO A 399 -13.39 -11.36 3.93
N PHE A 400 -13.64 -10.23 4.57
CA PHE A 400 -14.97 -9.62 4.62
C PHE A 400 -15.55 -9.34 3.21
N ASP A 401 -14.73 -8.88 2.28
CA ASP A 401 -15.14 -8.58 0.90
C ASP A 401 -15.60 -9.79 0.10
N GLU A 402 -15.07 -10.99 0.39
CA GLU A 402 -15.55 -12.25 -0.20
C GLU A 402 -16.91 -12.70 0.36
N GLN A 403 -17.33 -12.14 1.49
CA GLN A 403 -18.61 -12.47 2.12
C GLN A 403 -19.75 -11.55 1.62
N VAL A 404 -19.42 -10.47 0.91
CA VAL A 404 -20.41 -9.51 0.39
C VAL A 404 -20.80 -9.90 -1.04
N ALA A 405 -22.08 -10.19 -1.26
CA ALA A 405 -22.59 -10.50 -2.59
C ALA A 405 -22.66 -9.26 -3.49
N VAL A 406 -22.43 -9.46 -4.79
CA VAL A 406 -22.69 -8.45 -5.82
C VAL A 406 -24.21 -8.27 -5.98
N GLU A 407 -24.69 -7.03 -5.87
CA GLU A 407 -26.10 -6.65 -5.97
C GLU A 407 -26.52 -6.40 -7.43
N GLY A 408 -25.61 -5.84 -8.24
CA GLY A 408 -25.86 -5.53 -9.64
C GLY A 408 -25.96 -6.78 -10.53
N LYS A 409 -26.81 -6.70 -11.55
CA LYS A 409 -27.09 -7.81 -12.48
C LYS A 409 -26.22 -7.83 -13.73
N PHE A 410 -25.39 -6.80 -13.92
CA PHE A 410 -24.54 -6.70 -15.11
C PHE A 410 -23.36 -7.69 -15.01
N PRO A 411 -23.10 -8.52 -16.05
CA PRO A 411 -22.01 -9.49 -16.00
C PRO A 411 -20.63 -8.87 -15.77
N GLY A 412 -19.87 -9.42 -14.82
CA GLY A 412 -18.51 -8.98 -14.51
C GLY A 412 -18.40 -7.83 -13.52
N LEU A 413 -19.50 -7.43 -12.87
CA LEU A 413 -19.43 -6.56 -11.70
C LEU A 413 -18.71 -7.27 -10.55
N GLU A 414 -17.84 -6.53 -9.88
CA GLU A 414 -17.07 -6.98 -8.72
C GLU A 414 -17.27 -5.96 -7.58
N VAL A 415 -17.27 -6.46 -6.34
CA VAL A 415 -17.26 -5.62 -5.15
C VAL A 415 -15.97 -4.82 -5.08
N ARG A 416 -16.10 -3.54 -4.72
CA ARG A 416 -15.01 -2.63 -4.43
C ARG A 416 -15.17 -2.11 -3.02
N THR A 417 -14.04 -1.94 -2.34
CA THR A 417 -14.00 -1.42 -0.98
C THR A 417 -12.91 -0.37 -0.82
N ALA A 418 -13.11 0.54 0.13
CA ALA A 418 -12.09 1.47 0.60
C ALA A 418 -12.19 1.55 2.12
N GLY A 419 -11.11 1.20 2.80
CA GLY A 419 -11.01 1.34 4.26
C GLY A 419 -10.95 2.82 4.66
N ASP A 420 -11.26 3.07 5.93
CA ASP A 420 -11.04 4.37 6.54
C ASP A 420 -9.53 4.65 6.64
N ILE A 421 -9.08 5.80 6.13
CA ILE A 421 -7.69 6.25 6.28
C ILE A 421 -7.47 7.00 7.60
N GLY A 422 -8.54 7.26 8.36
CA GLY A 422 -8.47 7.75 9.72
C GLY A 422 -8.73 6.64 10.74
N GLU A 423 -9.11 7.03 11.96
CA GLU A 423 -9.35 6.11 13.06
C GLU A 423 -10.77 6.25 13.61
N SER A 424 -11.40 5.12 13.91
CA SER A 424 -12.66 5.10 14.64
C SER A 424 -12.41 5.49 16.10
N PRO A 425 -13.23 6.37 16.71
CA PRO A 425 -13.14 6.66 18.14
C PRO A 425 -13.65 5.49 19.01
N GLU A 426 -14.35 4.52 18.42
CA GLU A 426 -14.84 3.32 19.09
C GLU A 426 -13.86 2.16 18.87
N SER A 427 -13.38 1.55 19.97
CA SER A 427 -12.55 0.33 19.94
C SER A 427 -13.29 -0.82 19.27
N GLY A 428 -12.57 -1.67 18.54
CA GLY A 428 -13.15 -2.82 17.84
C GLY A 428 -14.03 -2.45 16.64
N ILE A 429 -14.18 -1.16 16.33
CA ILE A 429 -14.94 -0.67 15.17
C ILE A 429 -13.99 -0.23 14.06
N ARG A 430 -14.32 -0.62 12.83
CA ARG A 430 -13.78 0.02 11.62
C ARG A 430 -14.89 0.35 10.62
N TYR A 431 -14.64 1.36 9.81
CA TYR A 431 -15.53 1.75 8.72
C TYR A 431 -14.99 1.31 7.36
N LEU A 432 -15.90 1.01 6.44
CA LEU A 432 -15.58 0.52 5.10
C LEU A 432 -16.58 1.07 4.09
N LEU A 433 -16.11 1.72 3.03
CA LEU A 433 -16.95 1.97 1.87
C LEU A 433 -17.10 0.71 1.03
N LYS A 434 -18.29 0.49 0.46
CA LYS A 434 -18.59 -0.59 -0.49
C LYS A 434 -19.34 -0.05 -1.70
N TRP A 435 -18.89 -0.42 -2.90
CA TRP A 435 -19.61 -0.20 -4.17
C TRP A 435 -19.26 -1.29 -5.17
N GLU A 436 -19.77 -1.21 -6.40
CA GLU A 436 -19.52 -2.23 -7.44
C GLU A 436 -19.07 -1.59 -8.75
N THR A 437 -18.09 -2.21 -9.40
CA THR A 437 -17.65 -1.81 -10.74
C THR A 437 -17.24 -3.01 -11.57
N LEU A 438 -17.21 -2.87 -12.89
CA LEU A 438 -16.44 -3.78 -13.75
C LEU A 438 -14.96 -3.77 -13.36
N ASN A 439 -14.21 -4.79 -13.80
CA ASN A 439 -12.75 -4.84 -13.62
C ASN A 439 -12.01 -3.78 -14.47
N ARG A 440 -10.69 -3.68 -14.25
CA ARG A 440 -9.82 -2.75 -15.00
C ARG A 440 -9.79 -3.12 -16.48
N ASN A 441 -9.74 -2.12 -17.36
CA ASN A 441 -9.66 -2.30 -18.81
C ASN A 441 -8.48 -1.54 -19.43
N ARG A 442 -7.29 -1.61 -18.80
CA ARG A 442 -6.08 -0.89 -19.24
C ARG A 442 -6.32 0.61 -19.47
N ASP A 443 -7.12 1.23 -18.60
CA ASP A 443 -7.48 2.65 -18.65
C ASP A 443 -8.17 3.07 -19.96
N ARG A 444 -8.89 2.14 -20.60
CA ARG A 444 -9.63 2.35 -21.85
C ARG A 444 -11.13 2.22 -21.67
N PRO A 445 -11.93 2.99 -22.45
CA PRO A 445 -13.36 2.80 -22.50
C PRO A 445 -13.74 1.38 -22.95
N ARG A 446 -14.93 0.95 -22.52
CA ARG A 446 -15.57 -0.28 -23.00
C ARG A 446 -16.63 0.06 -24.03
N GLU A 447 -16.88 -0.85 -24.96
CA GLU A 447 -18.06 -0.75 -25.82
C GLU A 447 -19.34 -0.88 -24.98
N LYS A 448 -20.43 -0.27 -25.45
CA LYS A 448 -21.75 -0.36 -24.82
C LYS A 448 -22.36 -1.75 -25.05
N PRO A 449 -23.25 -2.24 -24.17
CA PRO A 449 -23.82 -1.55 -23.01
C PRO A 449 -22.86 -1.47 -21.82
N TRP A 450 -23.05 -0.44 -20.99
CA TRP A 450 -22.36 -0.29 -19.70
C TRP A 450 -23.30 -0.70 -18.57
N PRO A 451 -22.78 -1.09 -17.38
CA PRO A 451 -23.62 -1.27 -16.21
C PRO A 451 -24.32 0.04 -15.84
N GLU A 452 -25.53 -0.09 -15.28
CA GLU A 452 -26.16 1.01 -14.54
C GLU A 452 -25.30 1.43 -13.33
N PRO A 453 -25.48 2.64 -12.80
CA PRO A 453 -24.79 3.07 -11.58
C PRO A 453 -24.97 2.07 -10.43
N SER A 454 -23.91 1.85 -9.64
CA SER A 454 -23.97 1.00 -8.46
C SER A 454 -24.23 1.83 -7.19
N ARG A 455 -24.75 1.21 -6.14
CA ARG A 455 -24.96 1.88 -4.86
C ARG A 455 -23.64 1.99 -4.09
N LEU A 456 -23.37 3.16 -3.52
CA LEU A 456 -22.31 3.38 -2.54
C LEU A 456 -22.87 3.25 -1.13
N TYR A 457 -22.26 2.38 -0.33
CA TYR A 457 -22.58 2.16 1.07
C TYR A 457 -21.39 2.51 1.96
N LEU A 458 -21.70 2.89 3.20
CA LEU A 458 -20.79 2.80 4.33
C LEU A 458 -21.22 1.64 5.23
N TYR A 459 -20.29 0.72 5.50
CA TYR A 459 -20.45 -0.29 6.54
C TYR A 459 -19.68 0.11 7.80
N LYS A 460 -20.34 -0.01 8.96
CA LYS A 460 -19.69 -0.06 10.27
C LYS A 460 -19.52 -1.53 10.63
N LEU A 461 -18.27 -1.94 10.80
CA LEU A 461 -17.88 -3.30 11.13
C LEU A 461 -17.43 -3.36 12.57
N ALA A 462 -17.87 -4.38 13.30
CA ALA A 462 -17.39 -4.70 14.64
C ALA A 462 -16.60 -6.00 14.60
N ALA A 463 -15.47 -6.05 15.30
CA ALA A 463 -14.78 -7.31 15.59
C ALA A 463 -15.60 -8.11 16.61
N ASP A 464 -15.85 -9.38 16.32
CA ASP A 464 -16.52 -10.29 17.25
C ASP A 464 -15.53 -10.64 18.38
N GLY A 465 -15.83 -10.26 19.62
CA GLY A 465 -15.14 -10.78 20.82
C GLY A 465 -14.30 -9.82 21.67
N ASP A 466 -14.53 -8.50 21.61
CA ASP A 466 -13.97 -7.54 22.59
C ASP A 466 -14.84 -7.39 23.86
#